data_AF-A0A822BYQ1-F1
#
_entry.id   AF-A0A822BYQ1-F1
#
_cell.length_a   1.000
_cell.length_b   1.000
_cell.length_c   1.000
_cell.angle_alpha   90.00
_cell.angle_beta   90.00
_cell.angle_gamma   90.00
#
_symmetry.space_group_name_H-M   'P 1'
#
loop_
_entity.id
_entity.type
_entity.pdbx_description
1 polymer ?
#
loop_
_entity_poly.entity_id
_entity_poly.type
_entity_poly.pdbx_seq_one_letter_code
_entity_poly.pdbx_strand_id
1 'polypeptide(L)'
;NSSVKGARFVRFCDAFNIPLLTFVDVPGFLPGTAQEHNGIIRHGAKLLFAYAEATVPKITVITRKAYGGAYDVMSSKHLRGDMNYAWPTAE
;
A
#
# COMPACT_ATOMS: atom_id res chain seq x y z
N ASN A 1 3.44 -10.24 -7.41
CA ASN A 1 4.58 -10.45 -6.48
C ASN A 1 4.70 -9.36 -5.42
N SER A 2 4.92 -8.09 -5.78
CA SER A 2 5.13 -6.98 -4.83
C SER A 2 4.03 -6.87 -3.77
N SER A 3 2.76 -7.00 -4.17
CA SER A 3 1.63 -6.95 -3.23
C SER A 3 1.63 -8.06 -2.20
N VAL A 4 2.00 -9.30 -2.58
CA VAL A 4 2.06 -10.44 -1.64
C VAL A 4 3.20 -10.26 -0.64
N LYS A 5 4.35 -9.77 -1.10
CA LYS A 5 5.50 -9.44 -0.25
C LYS A 5 5.11 -8.37 0.77
N GLY A 6 4.58 -7.25 0.31
CA GLY A 6 4.17 -6.15 1.17
C GLY A 6 3.08 -6.57 2.17
N ALA A 7 2.08 -7.32 1.71
CA ALA A 7 0.97 -7.75 2.56
C ALA A 7 1.46 -8.58 3.76
N ARG A 8 2.36 -9.53 3.53
CA ARG A 8 2.91 -10.37 4.61
C ARG A 8 3.79 -9.56 5.56
N PHE A 9 4.56 -8.62 5.05
CA PHE A 9 5.40 -7.73 5.86
C PHE A 9 4.55 -6.83 6.77
N VAL A 10 3.53 -6.17 6.21
CA VAL A 10 2.59 -5.31 6.96
C VAL A 10 1.92 -6.09 8.08
N ARG A 11 1.35 -7.26 7.79
CA ARG A 11 0.69 -8.10 8.82
C ARG A 11 1.66 -8.62 9.88
N PHE A 12 2.91 -8.90 9.51
CA PHE A 12 3.93 -9.27 10.48
C PHE A 12 4.22 -8.11 11.44
N CYS A 13 4.49 -6.92 10.92
CA CYS A 13 4.72 -5.73 11.75
C CYS A 13 3.52 -5.44 12.67
N ASP A 14 2.31 -5.51 12.13
CA ASP A 14 1.08 -5.31 12.90
C ASP A 14 0.94 -6.33 14.03
N ALA A 15 1.17 -7.62 13.75
CA ALA A 15 1.10 -8.69 14.76
C ALA A 15 2.09 -8.52 15.92
N PHE A 16 3.20 -7.80 15.70
CA PHE A 16 4.22 -7.52 16.71
C PHE A 16 4.21 -6.07 17.20
N ASN A 17 3.13 -5.32 16.94
CA ASN A 17 2.96 -3.92 17.35
C ASN A 17 4.06 -2.97 16.84
N ILE A 18 4.65 -3.28 15.68
CA ILE A 18 5.70 -2.47 15.05
C ILE A 18 5.01 -1.41 14.16
N PRO A 19 5.25 -0.10 14.39
CA PRO A 19 4.72 0.96 13.54
C PRO A 19 5.17 0.86 12.08
N LEU A 20 4.33 1.35 11.17
CA LEU A 20 4.57 1.32 9.73
C LEU A 20 4.83 2.72 9.19
N LEU A 21 5.95 2.87 8.48
CA LEU A 21 6.27 4.05 7.69
C LEU A 21 6.25 3.68 6.20
N THR A 22 5.39 4.34 5.43
CA THR A 22 5.18 4.05 4.01
C THR A 22 5.65 5.22 3.14
N PHE A 23 6.61 4.98 2.26
CA PHE A 23 7.00 5.94 1.22
C PHE A 23 6.27 5.62 -0.09
N VAL A 24 5.63 6.62 -0.68
CA VAL A 24 4.77 6.44 -1.86
C VAL A 24 5.35 7.17 -3.08
N ASP A 25 5.76 6.39 -4.07
CA ASP A 25 6.00 6.79 -5.47
C ASP A 25 5.55 5.63 -6.37
N VAL A 26 4.25 5.49 -6.56
CA VAL A 26 3.62 4.41 -7.32
C VAL A 26 2.76 4.95 -8.47
N PRO A 27 3.04 4.57 -9.73
CA PRO A 27 2.25 5.03 -10.88
C PRO A 27 0.95 4.24 -11.08
N GLY A 28 0.80 3.07 -10.46
CA GLY A 28 -0.27 2.12 -10.73
C GLY A 28 0.17 0.67 -10.54
N PHE A 29 -0.76 -0.26 -10.76
CA PHE A 29 -0.43 -1.68 -10.93
C PHE A 29 0.11 -1.94 -12.34
N LEU A 30 0.97 -2.96 -12.48
CA LEU A 30 1.51 -3.35 -13.78
C LEU A 30 0.39 -3.95 -14.64
N PRO A 31 0.06 -3.37 -15.81
CA PRO A 31 -0.95 -3.94 -16.69
C PRO A 31 -0.42 -5.17 -17.44
N GLY A 32 -1.34 -5.98 -17.97
CA GLY A 32 -1.04 -7.05 -18.93
C GLY A 32 -1.80 -8.34 -18.64
N THR A 33 -2.14 -9.08 -19.70
CA THR A 33 -2.90 -10.35 -19.62
C THR A 33 -2.24 -11.38 -18.73
N ALA A 34 -0.90 -11.44 -18.72
CA ALA A 34 -0.15 -12.30 -17.83
C ALA A 34 -0.39 -11.97 -16.34
N GLN A 35 -0.55 -10.69 -15.98
CA GLN A 35 -0.85 -10.32 -14.60
C GLN A 35 -2.29 -10.71 -14.23
N GLU A 36 -3.24 -10.49 -15.13
CA GLU A 36 -4.64 -10.86 -14.93
C GLU A 36 -4.81 -12.37 -14.73
N HIS A 37 -4.23 -13.19 -15.62
CA HIS A 37 -4.30 -14.65 -15.52
C HIS A 37 -3.54 -15.20 -14.30
N ASN A 38 -2.48 -14.51 -13.87
CA ASN A 38 -1.75 -14.85 -12.64
C ASN A 38 -2.46 -14.32 -11.37
N GLY A 39 -3.67 -13.78 -11.48
CA GLY A 39 -4.51 -13.40 -10.33
C GLY A 39 -4.10 -12.09 -9.66
N ILE A 40 -3.67 -11.09 -10.43
CA ILE A 40 -3.29 -9.76 -9.91
C ILE A 40 -4.40 -9.13 -9.04
N ILE A 41 -5.68 -9.34 -9.37
CA ILE A 41 -6.81 -8.87 -8.55
C ILE A 41 -6.70 -9.42 -7.12
N ARG A 42 -6.55 -10.74 -6.98
CA ARG A 42 -6.43 -11.40 -5.68
C ARG A 42 -5.12 -11.04 -4.99
N HIS A 43 -4.00 -10.96 -5.71
CA HIS A 43 -2.72 -10.63 -5.14
C HIS A 43 -2.62 -9.17 -4.69
N GLY A 44 -3.18 -8.23 -5.46
CA GLY A 44 -3.28 -6.81 -5.15
C GLY A 44 -4.15 -6.57 -3.92
N ALA A 45 -5.32 -7.22 -3.87
CA ALA A 45 -6.24 -7.12 -2.74
C ALA A 45 -5.63 -7.56 -1.40
N LYS A 46 -4.61 -8.44 -1.40
CA LYS A 46 -3.92 -8.83 -0.15
C LYS A 46 -3.19 -7.65 0.51
N LEU A 47 -2.59 -6.76 -0.28
CA LEU A 47 -1.89 -5.59 0.29
C LEU A 47 -2.90 -4.57 0.82
N LEU A 48 -3.97 -4.34 0.06
CA LEU A 48 -5.11 -3.52 0.50
C LEU A 48 -5.65 -4.01 1.84
N PHE A 49 -5.91 -5.32 1.92
CA PHE A 49 -6.41 -5.96 3.13
C PHE A 49 -5.44 -5.79 4.31
N ALA A 50 -4.13 -6.00 4.08
CA ALA A 50 -3.14 -5.88 5.13
C ALA A 50 -3.09 -4.46 5.74
N TYR A 51 -3.15 -3.40 4.93
CA TYR A 51 -3.18 -2.03 5.45
C TYR A 51 -4.52 -1.67 6.10
N ALA A 52 -5.64 -2.18 5.58
CA ALA A 52 -6.97 -1.95 6.14
C ALA A 52 -7.17 -2.65 7.49
N GLU A 53 -6.59 -3.84 7.67
CA GLU A 53 -6.64 -4.63 8.91
C GLU A 53 -5.68 -4.07 9.96
N ALA A 54 -4.52 -3.53 9.55
CA ALA A 54 -3.47 -3.10 10.46
C ALA A 54 -3.92 -1.97 11.41
N THR A 55 -3.70 -2.20 12.70
CA THR A 55 -4.09 -1.28 13.79
C THR A 55 -2.92 -0.52 14.39
N VAL A 56 -1.68 -0.94 14.11
CA VAL A 56 -0.48 -0.19 14.48
C VAL A 56 -0.46 1.23 13.88
N PRO A 57 0.32 2.16 14.48
CA PRO A 57 0.50 3.49 13.91
C PRO A 57 1.05 3.41 12.48
N LYS A 58 0.38 4.10 11.55
CA LYS A 58 0.69 4.16 10.12
C LYS A 58 0.97 5.61 9.70
N ILE A 59 2.20 5.87 9.29
CA ILE A 59 2.62 7.15 8.72
C ILE A 59 2.95 6.96 7.25
N THR A 60 2.45 7.85 6.41
CA THR A 60 2.68 7.83 4.96
C THR A 60 3.34 9.12 4.51
N VAL A 61 4.36 9.02 3.65
CA VAL A 61 5.02 10.14 2.98
C VAL A 61 4.97 9.92 1.47
N ILE A 62 4.17 10.72 0.78
CA ILE A 62 4.10 10.71 -0.68
C ILE A 62 5.26 11.56 -1.22
N THR A 63 6.19 10.91 -1.90
CA THR A 63 7.39 11.56 -2.43
C THR A 63 7.18 12.04 -3.87
N ARG A 64 6.40 11.31 -4.67
CA ARG A 64 6.02 11.70 -6.03
C ARG A 64 4.70 11.07 -6.46
N LYS A 65 4.69 10.00 -7.25
CA LYS A 65 3.46 9.48 -7.87
C LYS A 65 2.56 8.77 -6.86
N ALA A 66 1.27 9.05 -6.94
CA ALA A 66 0.23 8.47 -6.10
C ALA A 66 -1.10 8.39 -6.87
N TYR A 67 -1.15 7.53 -7.89
CA TYR A 67 -2.31 7.46 -8.79
C TYR A 67 -3.26 6.29 -8.51
N GLY A 68 -4.56 6.61 -8.54
CA GLY A 68 -5.67 5.66 -8.58
C GLY A 68 -5.63 4.61 -7.48
N GLY A 69 -6.04 3.38 -7.80
CA GLY A 69 -6.11 2.29 -6.83
C GLY A 69 -4.75 1.89 -6.24
N ALA A 70 -3.62 2.25 -6.86
CA ALA A 70 -2.31 2.01 -6.27
C ALA A 70 -2.02 2.97 -5.11
N TYR A 71 -2.45 4.23 -5.20
CA TYR A 71 -2.39 5.15 -4.05
C TYR A 71 -3.26 4.64 -2.90
N ASP A 72 -4.49 4.23 -3.18
CA ASP A 72 -5.42 3.77 -2.14
C ASP A 72 -4.81 2.63 -1.32
N VAL A 73 -4.16 1.68 -2.00
CA VAL A 73 -3.50 0.52 -1.40
C VAL A 73 -2.27 0.88 -0.57
N MET A 74 -1.60 2.00 -0.84
CA MET A 74 -0.33 2.39 -0.21
C MET A 74 -0.54 3.22 1.07
N SER A 75 -1.26 2.65 2.05
CA SER A 75 -1.54 3.31 3.34
C SER A 75 -2.15 4.70 3.18
N SER A 76 -3.15 4.82 2.30
CA SER A 76 -3.92 6.05 2.12
C SER A 76 -4.71 6.42 3.38
N LYS A 77 -5.14 7.68 3.47
CA LYS A 77 -5.98 8.13 4.58
C LYS A 77 -7.34 7.40 4.63
N HIS A 78 -7.81 6.90 3.48
CA HIS A 78 -9.02 6.08 3.37
C HIS A 78 -8.89 4.72 4.07
N LEU A 79 -7.66 4.21 4.20
CA LEU A 79 -7.34 3.00 4.97
C LEU A 79 -6.98 3.30 6.43
N ARG A 80 -7.43 4.45 6.96
CA ARG A 80 -7.16 4.86 8.35
C ARG A 80 -5.67 5.00 8.65
N GLY A 81 -4.89 5.51 7.68
CA GLY A 81 -3.55 6.03 7.95
C GLY A 81 -3.64 7.20 8.94
N ASP A 82 -2.79 7.21 9.96
CA ASP A 82 -2.84 8.20 11.04
C ASP A 82 -2.32 9.57 10.56
N MET A 83 -1.23 9.56 9.81
CA MET A 83 -0.63 10.76 9.22
C MET A 83 -0.24 10.50 7.76
N ASN A 84 -0.68 11.39 6.87
CA ASN A 84 -0.34 11.35 5.45
C ASN A 84 0.29 12.68 5.06
N TYR A 85 1.61 12.67 4.87
CA TYR A 85 2.38 13.79 4.38
C TYR A 85 2.57 13.67 2.86
N ALA A 86 2.70 14.81 2.20
CA ALA A 86 3.01 14.90 0.78
C ALA A 86 4.15 15.90 0.58
N TRP A 87 5.12 15.53 -0.23
CA TRP A 87 6.12 16.46 -0.72
C TRP A 87 5.53 17.39 -1.79
N PRO A 88 6.16 18.55 -2.06
CA PRO A 88 5.72 19.45 -3.14
C PRO A 88 5.70 18.80 -4.53
N THR A 89 6.44 17.70 -4.71
CA THR A 89 6.51 16.90 -5.94
C THR A 89 5.46 15.80 -6.03
N ALA A 90 4.59 15.67 -5.02
CA ALA A 90 3.56 14.64 -4.98
C ALA A 90 2.42 14.91 -5.98
N GLU A 91 1.99 13.87 -6.69
CA GLU A 91 0.96 13.91 -7.73
C GLU A 91 0.05 12.70 -7.73
#